data_AF-A0A542ZBP6-F1
#
_entry.id   AF-A0A542ZBP6-F1
#
_cell.length_a   1.000
_cell.length_b   1.000
_cell.length_c   1.000
_cell.angle_alpha   90.00
_cell.angle_beta   90.00
_cell.angle_gamma   90.00
#
_symmetry.space_group_name_H-M   'P 1'
#
loop_
_entity.id
_entity.type
_entity.pdbx_description
1 polymer ?
#
loop_
_entity_poly.entity_id
_entity_poly.type
_entity_poly.pdbx_seq_one_letter_code
_entity_poly.pdbx_strand_id
1 'polypeptide(L)'
;MGSQRRLYGEPVSDIVARIVRFLGMNQSQIARGIGLSAPMLSHLVAGRRVKIGNPHALARLRGLNDLALGVESGVVPPAEVEVRVAEVVDAHYEWNEQTTRQLRRRPDKRDEEAAVHDVQALFRSVASAEEWLEVVASLRVSHPRVAELLHAYGIARSDEALAHWMKVLG
;
A
#
# COMPACT_ATOMS: atom_id res chain seq x y z
N MET A 1 24.44 5.27 11.19
CA MET A 1 23.60 4.17 11.72
C MET A 1 22.36 4.64 12.51
N GLY A 2 22.29 5.86 13.06
CA GLY A 2 21.11 6.34 13.82
C GLY A 2 19.80 6.51 13.02
N SER A 3 19.86 6.75 11.70
CA SER A 3 18.67 6.99 10.88
C SER A 3 17.83 5.74 10.60
N GLN A 4 18.44 4.56 10.52
CA GLN A 4 17.72 3.30 10.32
C GLN A 4 17.00 2.86 11.60
N ARG A 5 17.64 3.02 12.77
CA ARG A 5 17.01 2.75 14.08
C ARG A 5 15.71 3.54 14.26
N ARG A 6 15.64 4.79 13.82
CA ARG A 6 14.41 5.59 13.85
C ARG A 6 13.29 5.05 12.94
N LEU A 7 13.64 4.37 11.85
CA LEU A 7 12.67 3.88 10.86
C LEU A 7 12.24 2.42 11.12
N TYR A 8 13.14 1.61 11.68
CA TYR A 8 12.96 0.17 11.79
C TYR A 8 13.15 -0.36 13.23
N GLY A 9 13.43 0.51 14.21
CA GLY A 9 13.74 0.12 15.60
C GLY A 9 15.22 -0.25 15.79
N GLU A 10 15.78 -1.00 14.85
CA GLU A 10 17.19 -1.44 14.85
C GLU A 10 17.83 -1.27 13.46
N PRO A 11 19.17 -1.38 13.33
CA PRO A 11 19.86 -1.39 12.04
C PRO A 11 19.38 -2.54 11.15
N VAL A 12 19.25 -2.29 9.84
CA VAL A 12 18.80 -3.33 8.90
C VAL A 12 19.78 -4.51 8.85
N SER A 13 21.08 -4.27 9.11
CA SER A 13 22.08 -5.33 9.26
C SER A 13 21.71 -6.35 10.33
N ASP A 14 21.17 -5.88 11.45
CA ASP A 14 20.91 -6.68 12.63
C ASP A 14 19.63 -7.52 12.40
N ILE A 15 18.61 -6.91 11.80
CA ILE A 15 17.39 -7.59 11.32
C ILE A 15 17.76 -8.71 10.33
N VAL A 16 18.56 -8.39 9.32
CA VAL A 16 18.93 -9.38 8.28
C VAL A 16 19.78 -10.50 8.89
N ALA A 17 20.71 -10.20 9.79
CA ALA A 17 21.50 -11.21 10.47
C ALA A 17 20.62 -12.15 11.32
N ARG A 18 19.61 -11.62 12.00
CA ARG A 18 18.62 -12.40 12.75
C ARG A 18 17.83 -13.35 11.83
N ILE A 19 17.31 -12.83 10.73
CA ILE A 19 16.57 -13.62 9.74
C ILE A 19 17.44 -14.74 9.18
N VAL A 20 18.69 -14.45 8.81
CA VAL A 20 19.64 -15.47 8.32
C VAL A 20 19.83 -16.57 9.36
N ARG A 21 20.04 -16.18 10.63
CA ARG A 21 20.33 -17.10 11.72
C ARG A 21 19.16 -18.02 12.05
N PHE A 22 17.96 -17.48 12.15
CA PHE A 22 16.80 -18.22 12.68
C PHE A 22 15.88 -18.78 11.62
N LEU A 23 15.86 -18.21 10.40
CA LEU A 23 15.02 -18.70 9.29
C LEU A 23 15.83 -19.44 8.22
N GLY A 24 17.16 -19.51 8.34
CA GLY A 24 18.02 -20.22 7.38
C GLY A 24 18.06 -19.59 5.99
N MET A 25 17.53 -18.38 5.82
CA MET A 25 17.49 -17.67 4.53
C MET A 25 18.81 -16.95 4.27
N ASN A 26 19.38 -17.10 3.09
CA ASN A 26 20.49 -16.24 2.66
C ASN A 26 19.99 -14.85 2.19
N GLN A 27 20.89 -13.87 2.09
CA GLN A 27 20.52 -12.50 1.68
C GLN A 27 19.80 -12.44 0.33
N SER A 28 20.14 -13.29 -0.63
CA SER A 28 19.47 -13.32 -1.93
C SER A 28 18.04 -13.85 -1.84
N GLN A 29 17.80 -14.85 -1.00
CA GLN A 29 16.46 -15.36 -0.69
C GLN A 29 15.63 -14.30 0.05
N ILE A 30 16.22 -13.62 1.03
CA ILE A 30 15.56 -12.51 1.75
C ILE A 30 15.18 -11.40 0.75
N ALA A 31 16.12 -10.95 -0.09
CA ALA A 31 15.88 -9.91 -1.07
C ALA A 31 14.70 -10.27 -1.99
N ARG A 32 14.70 -11.49 -2.54
CA ARG A 32 13.58 -11.99 -3.37
C ARG A 32 12.28 -12.05 -2.59
N GLY A 33 12.29 -12.65 -1.40
CA GLY A 33 11.11 -12.81 -0.55
C GLY A 33 10.46 -11.48 -0.19
N ILE A 34 11.25 -10.43 0.07
CA ILE A 34 10.71 -9.09 0.37
C ILE A 34 10.44 -8.25 -0.88
N GLY A 35 10.77 -8.72 -2.09
CA GLY A 35 10.58 -7.98 -3.34
C GLY A 35 11.56 -6.84 -3.57
N LEU A 36 12.80 -6.97 -3.09
CA LEU A 36 13.91 -6.04 -3.38
C LEU A 36 14.98 -6.71 -4.25
N SER A 37 15.75 -5.89 -4.98
CA SER A 37 16.95 -6.40 -5.66
C SER A 37 18.06 -6.71 -4.63
N ALA A 38 18.88 -7.72 -4.92
CA ALA A 38 20.03 -8.07 -4.07
C ALA A 38 21.00 -6.89 -3.84
N PRO A 39 21.34 -6.05 -4.85
CA PRO A 39 22.15 -4.84 -4.64
C PRO A 39 21.49 -3.84 -3.67
N MET A 40 20.17 -3.69 -3.74
CA MET A 40 19.43 -2.81 -2.84
C MET A 40 19.50 -3.30 -1.38
N LEU A 41 19.32 -4.59 -1.15
CA LEU A 41 19.47 -5.17 0.19
C LEU A 41 20.91 -5.02 0.71
N SER A 42 21.91 -5.26 -0.15
CA SER A 42 23.32 -5.05 0.21
C SER A 42 23.61 -3.60 0.61
N HIS A 43 23.04 -2.62 -0.10
CA HIS A 43 23.17 -1.20 0.25
C HIS A 43 22.49 -0.84 1.58
N LEU A 44 21.35 -1.44 1.90
CA LEU A 44 20.68 -1.26 3.19
C LEU A 44 21.51 -1.84 4.34
N VAL A 45 22.00 -3.07 4.18
CA VAL A 45 22.83 -3.78 5.17
C VAL A 45 24.15 -3.03 5.42
N ALA A 46 24.79 -2.53 4.35
CA ALA A 46 26.00 -1.71 4.46
C ALA A 46 25.74 -0.28 4.98
N GLY A 47 24.49 0.09 5.25
CA GLY A 47 24.11 1.44 5.70
C GLY A 47 24.25 2.54 4.65
N ARG A 48 24.61 2.19 3.41
CA ARG A 48 24.70 3.11 2.25
C ARG A 48 23.33 3.62 1.81
N ARG A 49 22.26 2.88 2.10
CA ARG A 49 20.86 3.29 1.90
C ARG A 49 20.10 3.21 3.20
N VAL A 50 19.28 4.23 3.47
CA VAL A 50 18.56 4.36 4.75
C VAL A 50 17.11 3.91 4.63
N LYS A 51 16.40 4.25 3.54
CA LYS A 51 14.94 4.06 3.41
C LYS A 51 14.58 2.96 2.40
N ILE A 52 13.66 2.08 2.81
CA ILE A 52 12.87 1.21 1.93
C ILE A 52 11.64 2.03 1.49
N GLY A 53 11.55 2.36 0.20
CA GLY A 53 10.44 3.15 -0.33
C GLY A 53 9.16 2.35 -0.59
N ASN A 54 9.29 1.04 -0.74
CA ASN A 54 8.18 0.13 -1.00
C ASN A 54 7.55 -0.33 0.34
N PRO A 55 6.31 0.07 0.68
CA PRO A 55 5.68 -0.31 1.94
C PRO A 55 5.47 -1.83 2.09
N HIS A 56 5.28 -2.57 1.00
CA HIS A 56 5.14 -4.04 1.05
C HIS A 56 6.46 -4.73 1.34
N ALA A 57 7.55 -4.23 0.77
CA ALA A 57 8.87 -4.76 1.08
C ALA A 57 9.22 -4.54 2.55
N LEU A 58 8.81 -3.39 3.12
CA LEU A 58 8.96 -3.12 4.54
C LEU A 58 8.10 -4.06 5.39
N ALA A 59 6.83 -4.29 5.01
CA ALA A 59 5.94 -5.15 5.76
C ALA A 59 6.39 -6.63 5.74
N ARG A 60 6.86 -7.14 4.58
CA ARG A 60 7.47 -8.48 4.50
C ARG A 60 8.75 -8.59 5.35
N LEU A 61 9.61 -7.57 5.34
CA LEU A 61 10.80 -7.54 6.19
C LEU A 61 10.44 -7.61 7.69
N ARG A 62 9.39 -6.89 8.11
CA ARG A 62 8.89 -6.95 9.49
C ARG A 62 8.33 -8.33 9.82
N GLY A 63 7.47 -8.90 8.97
CA GLY A 63 6.93 -10.25 9.17
C GLY A 63 8.02 -11.32 9.30
N LEU A 64 9.07 -11.25 8.47
CA LEU A 64 10.20 -12.17 8.59
C LEU A 64 11.00 -11.95 9.88
N ASN A 65 11.13 -10.70 10.34
CA ASN A 65 11.80 -10.41 11.61
C ASN A 65 10.99 -10.90 12.82
N ASP A 66 9.67 -10.70 12.81
CA ASP A 66 8.76 -11.16 13.87
C ASP A 66 8.74 -12.69 13.94
N LEU A 67 8.75 -13.36 12.78
CA LEU A 67 8.90 -14.81 12.71
C LEU A 67 10.25 -15.27 13.28
N ALA A 68 11.35 -14.60 12.94
CA ALA A 68 12.67 -14.90 13.47
C ALA A 68 12.73 -14.75 15.01
N LEU A 69 12.08 -13.72 15.56
CA LEU A 69 11.91 -13.53 17.00
C LEU A 69 11.05 -14.64 17.65
N GLY A 70 10.00 -15.08 16.96
CA GLY A 70 9.16 -16.19 17.40
C GLY A 70 9.93 -17.52 17.45
N VAL A 71 10.81 -17.77 16.48
CA VAL A 71 11.71 -18.94 16.49
C VAL A 71 12.76 -18.82 17.59
N GLU A 72 13.39 -17.64 17.72
CA GLU A 72 14.39 -17.35 18.76
C GLU A 72 13.85 -17.57 20.18
N SER A 73 12.59 -17.20 20.41
CA SER A 73 11.90 -17.38 21.70
C SER A 73 11.28 -18.77 21.91
N GLY A 74 11.31 -19.65 20.89
CA GLY A 74 10.71 -20.98 20.94
C GLY A 74 9.18 -21.01 20.80
N VAL A 75 8.54 -19.88 20.51
CA VAL A 75 7.09 -19.77 20.24
C VAL A 75 6.74 -20.44 18.92
N VAL A 76 7.62 -20.34 17.92
CA VAL A 76 7.44 -20.98 16.61
C VAL A 76 8.34 -22.22 16.52
N PRO A 77 7.78 -23.42 16.39
CA PRO A 77 8.57 -24.64 16.20
C PRO A 77 9.37 -24.60 14.89
N PRO A 78 10.60 -25.14 14.85
CA PRO A 78 11.41 -25.19 13.63
C PRO A 78 10.70 -25.83 12.43
N ALA A 79 9.82 -26.80 12.68
CA ALA A 79 9.06 -27.49 11.64
C ALA A 79 8.02 -26.60 10.93
N GLU A 80 7.58 -25.51 11.57
CA GLU A 80 6.61 -24.57 10.97
C GLU A 80 7.29 -23.45 10.17
N VAL A 81 8.60 -23.26 10.34
CA VAL A 81 9.31 -22.09 9.81
C VAL A 81 9.16 -21.94 8.30
N GLU A 82 9.32 -23.01 7.54
CA GLU A 82 9.23 -22.97 6.08
C GLU A 82 7.84 -22.51 5.61
N VAL A 83 6.78 -23.05 6.22
CA VAL A 83 5.39 -22.68 5.91
C VAL A 83 5.13 -21.23 6.28
N ARG A 84 5.53 -20.79 7.48
CA ARG A 84 5.33 -19.40 7.92
C ARG A 84 6.14 -18.40 7.10
N VAL A 85 7.33 -18.77 6.63
CA VAL A 85 8.11 -17.94 5.70
C VAL A 85 7.37 -17.78 4.38
N ALA A 86 6.81 -18.87 3.83
CA ALA A 86 6.00 -18.81 2.62
C ALA A 86 4.77 -17.91 2.82
N GLU A 87 4.04 -18.05 3.92
CA GLU A 87 2.91 -17.18 4.27
C GLU A 87 3.30 -15.71 4.33
N VAL A 88 4.41 -15.34 4.98
CA VAL A 88 4.86 -13.93 5.04
C VAL A 88 5.21 -13.39 3.66
N VAL A 89 5.83 -14.22 2.82
CA VAL A 89 6.20 -13.84 1.46
C VAL A 89 4.93 -13.66 0.60
N ASP A 90 4.02 -14.63 0.65
CA ASP A 90 2.82 -14.77 -0.19
C ASP A 90 1.63 -13.90 0.26
N ALA A 91 1.40 -13.71 1.57
CA ALA A 91 0.30 -12.90 2.11
C ALA A 91 0.37 -11.42 1.71
N HIS A 92 1.49 -10.98 1.11
CA HIS A 92 1.63 -9.66 0.50
C HIS A 92 1.79 -9.70 -1.03
N TYR A 93 1.97 -10.90 -1.61
CA TYR A 93 1.83 -11.09 -3.05
C TYR A 93 0.37 -10.99 -3.50
N GLU A 94 -0.60 -11.45 -2.72
CA GLU A 94 -2.03 -11.31 -3.07
C GLU A 94 -2.44 -9.83 -3.20
N TRP A 95 -2.04 -8.99 -2.26
CA TRP A 95 -2.26 -7.54 -2.35
C TRP A 95 -1.51 -6.92 -3.55
N ASN A 96 -0.24 -7.31 -3.75
CA ASN A 96 0.55 -6.81 -4.89
C ASN A 96 0.03 -7.29 -6.25
N GLU A 97 -0.47 -8.51 -6.38
CA GLU A 97 -1.00 -9.04 -7.63
C GLU A 97 -2.36 -8.41 -7.93
N GLN A 98 -3.20 -8.19 -6.92
CA GLN A 98 -4.46 -7.48 -7.06
C GLN A 98 -4.23 -6.01 -7.45
N THR A 99 -3.30 -5.30 -6.79
CA THR A 99 -2.95 -3.92 -7.15
C THR A 99 -2.18 -3.84 -8.46
N THR A 100 -1.28 -4.76 -8.77
CA THR A 100 -0.54 -4.76 -10.06
C THR A 100 -1.43 -5.18 -11.23
N ARG A 101 -2.39 -6.09 -11.03
CA ARG A 101 -3.46 -6.37 -12.00
C ARG A 101 -4.36 -5.15 -12.16
N GLN A 102 -4.77 -4.48 -11.08
CA GLN A 102 -5.56 -3.24 -11.14
C GLN A 102 -4.81 -2.09 -11.84
N LEU A 103 -3.49 -1.98 -11.66
CA LEU A 103 -2.66 -0.96 -12.32
C LEU A 103 -2.28 -1.33 -13.76
N ARG A 104 -2.30 -2.62 -14.13
CA ARG A 104 -2.06 -3.10 -15.51
C ARG A 104 -3.33 -3.22 -16.34
N ARG A 105 -4.49 -3.37 -15.71
CA ARG A 105 -5.77 -3.21 -16.37
C ARG A 105 -5.97 -1.70 -16.51
N ARG A 106 -6.07 -1.20 -17.75
CA ARG A 106 -6.92 -0.02 -17.94
C ARG A 106 -8.25 -0.39 -17.28
N PRO A 107 -8.77 0.42 -16.33
CA PRO A 107 -10.09 0.15 -15.79
C PRO A 107 -11.00 -0.11 -16.99
N ASP A 108 -11.77 -1.20 -16.97
CA ASP A 108 -12.81 -1.30 -17.99
C ASP A 108 -13.75 -0.12 -17.77
N LYS A 109 -14.38 0.39 -18.82
CA LYS A 109 -15.34 1.50 -18.72
C LYS A 109 -16.42 1.20 -17.67
N ARG A 110 -16.76 -0.09 -17.51
CA ARG A 110 -17.66 -0.60 -16.46
C ARG A 110 -17.11 -0.46 -15.03
N ASP A 111 -15.81 -0.59 -14.83
CA ASP A 111 -15.16 -0.44 -13.53
C ASP A 111 -15.12 1.06 -13.12
N GLU A 112 -14.94 1.98 -14.08
CA GLU A 112 -15.02 3.44 -13.86
C GLU A 112 -16.44 3.90 -13.53
N GLU A 113 -17.43 3.42 -14.29
CA GLU A 113 -18.84 3.71 -14.05
C GLU A 113 -19.29 3.23 -12.66
N ALA A 114 -18.84 2.03 -12.23
CA ALA A 114 -19.09 1.51 -10.90
C ALA A 114 -18.44 2.37 -9.81
N ALA A 115 -17.17 2.76 -9.97
CA ALA A 115 -16.48 3.60 -9.01
C ALA A 115 -17.14 4.99 -8.86
N VAL A 116 -17.55 5.61 -9.97
CA VAL A 116 -18.30 6.88 -9.95
C VAL A 116 -19.63 6.71 -9.22
N HIS A 117 -20.35 5.61 -9.47
CA HIS A 117 -21.60 5.33 -8.78
C HIS A 117 -21.41 5.19 -7.26
N ASP A 118 -20.35 4.50 -6.81
CA ASP A 118 -20.04 4.33 -5.39
C ASP A 118 -19.70 5.66 -4.71
N VAL A 119 -18.92 6.51 -5.37
CA VAL A 119 -18.61 7.86 -4.86
C VAL A 119 -19.88 8.71 -4.77
N GLN A 120 -20.73 8.70 -5.79
CA GLN A 120 -21.99 9.44 -5.74
C GLN A 120 -22.95 8.89 -4.65
N ALA A 121 -22.98 7.58 -4.44
CA ALA A 121 -23.75 6.97 -3.36
C ALA A 121 -23.25 7.42 -1.99
N LEU A 122 -21.93 7.56 -1.80
CA LEU A 122 -21.34 8.11 -0.59
C LEU A 122 -21.74 9.59 -0.37
N PHE A 123 -21.72 10.42 -1.40
CA PHE A 123 -22.16 11.82 -1.26
C PHE A 123 -23.63 11.91 -0.86
N ARG A 124 -24.50 11.09 -1.47
CA ARG A 124 -25.93 11.05 -1.17
C ARG A 124 -26.25 10.49 0.21
N SER A 125 -25.36 9.69 0.81
CA SER A 125 -25.54 9.21 2.18
C SER A 125 -25.19 10.26 3.24
N VAL A 126 -24.37 11.25 2.87
CA VAL A 126 -23.92 12.32 3.77
C VAL A 126 -24.92 13.50 3.79
N ALA A 127 -25.43 13.91 2.64
CA ALA A 127 -26.35 15.03 2.52
C ALA A 127 -27.22 14.93 1.26
N SER A 128 -28.33 15.65 1.24
CA SER A 128 -29.20 15.70 0.06
C SER A 128 -28.56 16.49 -1.08
N ALA A 129 -29.08 16.32 -2.31
CA ALA A 129 -28.61 17.10 -3.45
C ALA A 129 -28.86 18.61 -3.27
N GLU A 130 -29.96 19.00 -2.58
CA GLU A 130 -30.23 20.40 -2.26
C GLU A 130 -29.19 20.97 -1.27
N GLU A 131 -28.85 20.22 -0.22
CA GLU A 131 -27.83 20.64 0.75
C GLU A 131 -26.45 20.77 0.09
N TRP A 132 -26.09 19.83 -0.80
CA TRP A 132 -24.86 19.94 -1.58
C TRP A 132 -24.85 21.16 -2.51
N LEU A 133 -26.00 21.53 -3.08
CA LEU A 133 -26.12 22.72 -3.92
C LEU A 133 -25.84 24.01 -3.13
N GLU A 134 -26.34 24.12 -1.90
CA GLU A 134 -26.08 25.25 -1.01
C GLU A 134 -24.58 25.35 -0.65
N VAL A 135 -23.96 24.21 -0.30
CA VAL A 135 -22.53 24.14 -0.01
C VAL A 135 -21.70 24.55 -1.23
N VAL A 136 -22.02 24.02 -2.40
CA VAL A 136 -21.35 24.38 -3.67
C VAL A 136 -21.48 25.88 -3.93
N ALA A 137 -22.67 26.46 -3.75
CA ALA A 137 -22.91 27.89 -3.97
C ALA A 137 -22.03 28.76 -3.05
N SER A 138 -21.90 28.38 -1.77
CA SER A 138 -21.05 29.10 -0.80
C SER A 138 -19.55 29.03 -1.14
N LEU A 139 -19.09 27.95 -1.77
CA LEU A 139 -17.68 27.71 -2.08
C LEU A 139 -17.26 28.22 -3.46
N ARG A 140 -18.20 28.51 -4.36
CA ARG A 140 -17.90 28.88 -5.76
C ARG A 140 -16.93 30.06 -5.90
N VAL A 141 -17.03 31.06 -5.04
CA VAL A 141 -16.21 32.29 -5.13
C VAL A 141 -14.80 32.05 -4.60
N SER A 142 -14.68 31.42 -3.43
CA SER A 142 -13.41 31.28 -2.73
C SER A 142 -12.62 30.03 -3.15
N HIS A 143 -13.31 28.95 -3.54
CA HIS A 143 -12.73 27.64 -3.82
C HIS A 143 -13.40 26.97 -5.04
N PRO A 144 -13.25 27.54 -6.25
CA PRO A 144 -13.98 27.10 -7.43
C PRO A 144 -13.74 25.63 -7.82
N ARG A 145 -12.50 25.13 -7.66
CA ARG A 145 -12.17 23.73 -7.95
C ARG A 145 -12.80 22.74 -6.97
N VAL A 146 -12.94 23.14 -5.71
CA VAL A 146 -13.63 22.31 -4.69
C VAL A 146 -15.12 22.30 -5.00
N ALA A 147 -15.70 23.45 -5.35
CA ALA A 147 -17.09 23.54 -5.77
C ALA A 147 -17.39 22.69 -7.02
N GLU A 148 -16.49 22.66 -8.01
CA GLU A 148 -16.60 21.79 -9.20
C GLU A 148 -16.63 20.31 -8.81
N LEU A 149 -15.72 19.87 -7.92
CA LEU A 149 -15.66 18.49 -7.44
C LEU A 149 -16.95 18.08 -6.72
N LEU A 150 -17.39 18.90 -5.76
CA LEU A 150 -18.59 18.64 -4.98
C LEU A 150 -19.85 18.63 -5.87
N HIS A 151 -19.91 19.52 -6.86
CA HIS A 151 -21.00 19.53 -7.83
C HIS A 151 -21.01 18.24 -8.67
N ALA A 152 -19.86 17.82 -9.19
CA ALA A 152 -19.76 16.63 -10.03
C ALA A 152 -20.20 15.34 -9.32
N TYR A 153 -19.86 15.16 -8.05
CA TYR A 153 -20.17 13.91 -7.32
C TYR A 153 -21.39 14.00 -6.41
N GLY A 154 -21.75 15.17 -5.91
CA GLY A 154 -22.89 15.36 -5.01
C GLY A 154 -24.21 15.70 -5.70
N ILE A 155 -24.18 16.28 -6.91
CA ILE A 155 -25.36 16.88 -7.56
C ILE A 155 -25.54 16.35 -8.99
N ALA A 156 -24.46 16.33 -9.77
CA ALA A 156 -24.53 16.05 -11.19
C ALA A 156 -24.97 14.61 -11.52
N ARG A 157 -25.45 14.43 -12.75
CA ARG A 157 -25.80 13.11 -13.26
C ARG A 157 -24.55 12.24 -13.42
N SER A 158 -24.71 10.91 -13.38
CA SER A 158 -23.58 9.98 -13.38
C SER A 158 -22.72 10.08 -14.65
N ASP A 159 -23.29 10.46 -15.80
CA ASP A 159 -22.56 10.71 -17.04
C ASP A 159 -21.66 11.95 -16.96
N GLU A 160 -22.12 13.02 -16.34
CA GLU A 160 -21.32 14.23 -16.08
C GLU A 160 -20.22 13.97 -15.04
N ALA A 161 -20.53 13.18 -14.00
CA ALA A 161 -19.57 12.78 -12.98
C ALA A 161 -18.47 11.88 -13.56
N LEU A 162 -18.81 10.99 -14.49
CA LEU A 162 -17.87 10.17 -15.22
C LEU A 162 -16.98 11.02 -16.14
N ALA A 163 -17.55 12.00 -16.84
CA ALA A 163 -16.76 12.95 -17.64
C ALA A 163 -15.77 13.74 -16.79
N HIS A 164 -16.18 14.17 -15.58
CA HIS A 164 -15.29 14.80 -14.61
C HIS A 164 -14.21 13.83 -14.12
N TRP A 165 -14.56 12.58 -13.81
CA TRP A 165 -13.62 11.52 -13.41
C TRP A 165 -12.53 11.28 -14.46
N MET A 166 -12.93 11.12 -15.72
CA MET A 166 -12.01 10.93 -16.85
C MET A 166 -11.11 12.16 -17.08
N LYS A 167 -11.62 13.38 -16.87
CA LYS A 167 -10.84 14.62 -17.00
C LYS A 167 -9.76 14.77 -15.92
N VAL A 168 -10.00 14.24 -14.71
CA VAL A 168 -9.11 14.44 -13.56
C VAL A 168 -8.12 13.28 -13.38
N LEU A 169 -8.51 12.06 -13.69
CA LEU A 169 -7.73 10.84 -13.43
C LEU A 169 -7.36 10.04 -14.70
N GLY A 170 -7.95 10.36 -15.85
CA GLY A 170 -7.57 9.78 -17.15
C GLY A 170 -6.36 10.47 -17.76
#